data_AF-A0A5M3XH00-F1
#
_entry.id   AF-A0A5M3XH00-F1
#
_cell.length_a   1.000
_cell.length_b   1.000
_cell.length_c   1.000
_cell.angle_alpha   90.00
_cell.angle_beta   90.00
_cell.angle_gamma   90.00
#
_symmetry.space_group_name_H-M   'P 1'
#
loop_
_entity.id
_entity.type
_entity.pdbx_description
1 polymer ?
#
loop_
_entity_poly.entity_id
_entity_poly.type
_entity_poly.pdbx_seq_one_letter_code
_entity_poly.pdbx_strand_id
1 'polypeptide(L)'
;MRLPAMLTQIATFMLRYVDVIVDEMRRMRVARESRAFVAKDIRHLPVVARSAGALFIRSYERGERVHLAMLSRGYTGTMPIIHDVPGSAAQWALAATLPMTAIAVLLGGLLRTRCWSKA
;
A
#
# COMPACT_ATOMS: atom_id res chain seq x y z
N MET A 1 14.53 8.38 -14.42
CA MET A 1 15.44 7.55 -13.58
C MET A 1 15.38 6.11 -14.06
N ARG A 2 16.50 5.41 -14.22
CA ARG A 2 16.53 4.00 -14.65
C ARG A 2 16.70 3.09 -13.42
N LEU A 3 15.58 2.68 -12.82
CA LEU A 3 15.60 1.62 -11.81
C LEU A 3 15.77 0.26 -12.52
N PRO A 4 16.52 -0.69 -11.94
CA PRO A 4 16.57 -2.07 -12.46
C PRO A 4 15.18 -2.67 -12.59
N ALA A 5 14.92 -3.40 -13.68
CA ALA A 5 13.63 -4.02 -13.98
C ALA A 5 13.12 -4.90 -12.81
N MET A 6 14.03 -5.60 -12.14
CA MET A 6 13.72 -6.42 -10.97
C MET A 6 13.08 -5.63 -9.81
N LEU A 7 13.59 -4.43 -9.51
CA LEU A 7 13.02 -3.59 -8.44
C LEU A 7 11.62 -3.10 -8.83
N THR A 8 11.44 -2.66 -10.08
CA THR A 8 10.12 -2.22 -10.56
C THR A 8 9.10 -3.35 -10.55
N GLN A 9 9.52 -4.56 -10.86
CA GLN A 9 8.66 -5.74 -10.82
C GLN A 9 8.25 -6.11 -9.39
N ILE A 10 9.19 -6.11 -8.45
CA ILE A 10 8.88 -6.34 -7.03
C ILE A 10 7.88 -5.27 -6.57
N ALA A 11 8.10 -4.00 -6.89
CA ALA A 11 7.17 -2.92 -6.54
C ALA A 11 5.77 -3.13 -7.15
N THR A 12 5.66 -3.48 -8.44
CA THR A 12 4.37 -3.76 -9.08
C THR A 12 3.66 -4.95 -8.44
N PHE A 13 4.38 -6.00 -8.09
CA PHE A 13 3.80 -7.11 -7.33
C PHE A 13 3.31 -6.68 -5.96
N MET A 14 4.09 -5.86 -5.24
CA MET A 14 3.68 -5.31 -3.96
C MET A 14 2.41 -4.48 -4.11
N LEU A 15 2.31 -3.59 -5.11
CA LEU A 15 1.10 -2.81 -5.37
C LEU A 15 -0.13 -3.67 -5.66
N ARG A 16 0.03 -4.80 -6.35
CA ARG A 16 -1.08 -5.72 -6.66
C ARG A 16 -1.51 -6.57 -5.46
N TYR A 17 -0.59 -6.85 -4.54
CA TYR A 17 -0.82 -7.76 -3.43
C TYR A 17 -0.95 -7.09 -2.07
N VAL A 18 -0.62 -5.80 -1.95
CA VAL A 18 -0.69 -5.06 -0.68
C VAL A 18 -2.10 -5.07 -0.12
N ASP A 19 -3.12 -4.82 -0.94
CA ASP A 19 -4.52 -4.80 -0.49
C ASP A 19 -4.95 -6.18 0.02
N VAL A 20 -4.55 -7.23 -0.69
CA VAL A 20 -4.82 -8.62 -0.28
C VAL A 20 -4.20 -8.95 1.08
N ILE A 21 -2.95 -8.52 1.30
CA ILE A 21 -2.23 -8.74 2.56
C ILE A 21 -2.85 -7.91 3.69
N VAL A 22 -3.23 -6.65 3.41
CA VAL A 22 -3.91 -5.76 4.36
C VAL A 22 -5.27 -6.34 4.77
N ASP A 23 -6.03 -6.88 3.84
CA ASP A 23 -7.33 -7.52 4.11
C ASP A 23 -7.18 -8.81 4.92
N GLU A 24 -6.15 -9.62 4.66
CA GLU A 24 -5.81 -10.79 5.48
C GLU A 24 -5.44 -10.36 6.91
N MET A 25 -4.58 -9.36 7.05
CA MET A 25 -4.19 -8.81 8.35
C MET A 25 -5.40 -8.25 9.11
N ARG A 26 -6.30 -7.54 8.42
CA ARG A 26 -7.55 -7.01 8.99
C ARG A 26 -8.45 -8.14 9.47
N ARG A 27 -8.64 -9.21 8.68
CA ARG A 27 -9.40 -10.39 9.09
C ARG A 27 -8.81 -11.05 10.33
N MET A 28 -7.50 -11.22 10.39
CA MET A 28 -6.80 -11.75 11.57
C MET A 28 -6.91 -10.84 12.80
N ARG A 29 -6.95 -9.52 12.61
CA ARG A 29 -7.20 -8.55 13.68
C ARG A 29 -8.62 -8.69 14.23
N VAL A 30 -9.64 -8.67 13.38
CA VAL A 30 -11.05 -8.81 13.79
C VAL A 30 -11.25 -10.12 14.55
N ALA A 31 -10.71 -11.24 14.03
CA ALA A 31 -10.80 -12.53 14.71
C ALA A 31 -10.12 -12.58 16.09
N ARG A 32 -9.14 -11.71 16.36
CA ARG A 32 -8.54 -11.58 17.70
C ARG A 32 -9.42 -10.72 18.60
N GLU A 33 -9.89 -9.58 18.10
CA GLU A 33 -10.79 -8.69 18.84
C GLU A 33 -12.08 -9.41 19.27
N SER A 34 -12.63 -10.30 18.43
CA SER A 34 -13.77 -11.16 18.78
C SER A 34 -13.49 -12.14 19.93
N ARG A 35 -12.22 -12.46 20.20
CA ARG A 35 -11.79 -13.28 21.35
C ARG A 35 -11.43 -12.44 22.58
N ALA A 36 -12.02 -11.24 22.68
CA ALA A 36 -11.78 -10.25 23.74
C ALA A 36 -10.31 -9.78 23.86
N PHE A 37 -9.50 -9.91 22.79
CA PHE A 37 -8.13 -9.40 22.78
C PHE A 37 -8.13 -7.88 22.55
N VAL A 38 -7.56 -7.14 23.51
CA VAL A 38 -7.34 -5.69 23.40
C VAL A 38 -5.85 -5.40 23.55
N ALA A 39 -5.22 -4.87 22.51
CA ALA A 39 -3.81 -4.50 22.55
C ALA A 39 -3.64 -3.15 23.26
N LYS A 40 -3.38 -3.17 24.58
CA LYS A 40 -3.12 -1.96 25.36
C LYS A 40 -1.64 -1.72 25.65
N ASP A 41 -0.90 -2.78 25.97
CA ASP A 41 0.51 -2.74 26.35
C ASP A 41 1.45 -3.56 25.45
N ILE A 42 2.75 -3.28 25.60
CA ILE A 42 3.85 -4.05 24.99
C ILE A 42 3.80 -5.55 25.32
N ARG A 43 3.18 -5.92 26.44
CA ARG A 43 2.98 -7.33 26.84
C ARG A 43 2.17 -8.13 25.82
N HIS A 44 1.43 -7.47 24.93
CA HIS A 44 0.66 -8.12 23.87
C HIS A 44 1.43 -8.29 22.55
N LEU A 45 2.67 -7.77 22.43
CA LEU A 45 3.51 -7.96 21.23
C LEU A 45 3.63 -9.42 20.80
N PRO A 46 3.79 -10.43 21.69
CA PRO A 46 3.88 -11.83 21.27
C PRO A 46 2.64 -12.32 20.52
N VAL A 47 1.44 -11.83 20.85
CA VAL A 47 0.20 -12.20 20.16
C VAL A 47 0.11 -11.55 18.78
N VAL A 48 0.60 -10.30 18.66
CA VAL A 48 0.71 -9.60 17.38
C VAL A 48 1.78 -10.27 16.50
N ALA A 49 2.93 -10.64 17.07
CA ALA A 49 4.02 -11.33 16.39
C ALA A 49 3.58 -12.69 15.83
N ARG A 50 2.77 -13.47 16.57
CA ARG A 50 2.17 -14.72 16.03
C ARG A 50 1.31 -14.46 14.80
N SER A 51 0.54 -13.37 14.81
CA SER A 51 -0.29 -12.98 13.67
C SER A 51 0.59 -12.55 12.48
N ALA A 52 1.63 -11.76 12.74
CA ALA A 52 2.59 -11.35 11.72
C ALA A 52 3.34 -12.55 11.11
N GLY A 53 3.78 -13.51 11.94
CA GLY A 53 4.45 -14.73 11.49
C GLY A 53 3.54 -15.61 10.62
N ALA A 54 2.29 -15.81 11.04
CA ALA A 54 1.31 -16.55 10.23
C ALA A 54 1.00 -15.84 8.89
N LEU A 55 0.90 -14.50 8.89
CA LEU A 55 0.72 -13.71 7.68
C LEU A 55 1.94 -13.81 6.75
N PHE A 56 3.15 -13.79 7.32
CA PHE A 56 4.41 -13.92 6.59
C PHE A 56 4.49 -15.27 5.86
N ILE A 57 4.24 -16.38 6.57
CA ILE A 57 4.26 -17.73 5.98
C ILE A 57 3.25 -17.82 4.82
N ARG A 58 1.99 -17.42 5.04
CA ARG A 58 0.95 -17.45 4.01
C ARG A 58 1.31 -16.60 2.78
N SER A 59 1.89 -15.42 3.01
CA SER A 59 2.29 -14.51 1.94
C SER A 59 3.48 -15.05 1.16
N TYR A 60 4.46 -15.66 1.85
CA TYR A 60 5.61 -16.33 1.25
C TYR A 60 5.17 -17.51 0.38
N GLU A 61 4.38 -18.43 0.91
CA GLU A 61 3.86 -19.59 0.17
C GLU A 61 3.01 -19.17 -1.05
N ARG A 62 2.27 -18.06 -0.93
CA ARG A 62 1.55 -17.48 -2.07
C ARG A 62 2.51 -16.89 -3.11
N GLY A 63 3.53 -16.17 -2.66
CA GLY A 63 4.57 -15.59 -3.52
C GLY A 63 5.33 -16.67 -4.30
N GLU A 64 5.73 -17.74 -3.63
CA GLU A 64 6.38 -18.90 -4.25
C GLU A 64 5.49 -19.56 -5.29
N ARG A 65 4.22 -19.83 -4.96
CA ARG A 65 3.26 -20.39 -5.93
C ARG A 65 3.07 -19.51 -7.16
N VAL A 66 3.04 -18.19 -6.98
CA VAL A 66 2.95 -17.24 -8.10
C VAL A 66 4.23 -17.27 -8.93
N HIS A 67 5.40 -17.28 -8.29
CA HIS A 67 6.68 -17.34 -8.98
C HIS A 67 6.82 -18.63 -9.79
N LEU A 68 6.45 -19.78 -9.23
CA LEU A 68 6.43 -21.06 -9.94
C LEU A 68 5.45 -21.05 -11.12
N ALA A 69 4.27 -20.43 -10.96
CA ALA A 69 3.31 -20.24 -12.04
C ALA A 69 3.81 -19.27 -13.13
N MET A 70 4.68 -18.31 -12.78
CA MET A 70 5.35 -17.46 -13.75
C MET A 70 6.39 -18.26 -14.54
N LEU A 71 7.22 -19.06 -13.85
CA LEU A 71 8.21 -19.91 -14.50
C LEU A 71 7.55 -20.88 -15.49
N SER A 72 6.42 -21.51 -15.14
CA SER A 72 5.70 -22.40 -16.04
C SER A 72 5.11 -21.70 -17.28
N ARG A 73 4.88 -20.38 -17.20
CA ARG A 73 4.42 -19.53 -18.32
C ARG A 73 5.56 -18.94 -19.13
N GLY A 74 6.81 -19.35 -18.89
CA GLY A 74 7.99 -18.88 -19.63
C GLY A 74 8.57 -17.57 -19.12
N TYR A 75 8.44 -17.27 -17.83
CA TYR A 75 9.03 -16.07 -17.24
C TYR A 75 10.57 -16.07 -17.33
N THR A 76 11.13 -15.07 -18.03
CA THR A 76 12.57 -14.90 -18.30
C THR A 76 13.24 -13.80 -17.47
N GLY A 77 12.61 -13.34 -16.39
CA GLY A 77 13.12 -12.21 -15.58
C GLY A 77 12.52 -10.85 -15.94
N THR A 78 11.59 -10.80 -16.89
CA THR A 78 10.82 -9.61 -17.25
C THR A 78 9.33 -9.90 -17.14
N MET A 79 8.60 -9.02 -16.45
CA MET A 79 7.15 -9.12 -16.34
C MET A 79 6.53 -8.41 -17.55
N PRO A 80 5.72 -9.08 -18.40
CA PRO A 80 5.08 -8.41 -19.52
C PRO A 80 4.14 -7.32 -19.02
N ILE A 81 4.38 -6.08 -19.44
CA ILE A 81 3.53 -4.93 -19.15
C ILE A 81 2.29 -5.05 -20.04
N ILE A 82 1.12 -5.27 -19.45
CA ILE A 82 -0.12 -5.52 -20.19
C ILE A 82 -0.77 -4.19 -20.64
N HIS A 83 -0.44 -3.06 -20.01
CA HIS A 83 -0.93 -1.73 -20.39
C HIS A 83 0.12 -0.64 -20.15
N ASP A 84 0.63 -0.04 -21.24
CA ASP A 84 1.22 1.30 -21.21
C ASP A 84 0.12 2.31 -21.56
N VAL A 85 -0.38 3.04 -20.57
CA VAL A 85 -1.15 4.26 -20.81
C VAL A 85 -0.24 5.43 -20.47
N PRO A 86 0.50 6.01 -21.44
CA PRO A 86 1.32 7.18 -21.16
C PRO A 86 0.41 8.33 -20.70
N GLY A 87 0.68 8.85 -19.50
CA GLY A 87 -0.01 10.00 -18.96
C GLY A 87 0.28 11.24 -19.80
N SER A 88 -0.70 11.72 -20.57
CA SER A 88 -0.53 12.96 -21.35
C SER A 88 -0.32 14.16 -20.41
N ALA A 89 0.36 15.21 -20.87
CA ALA A 89 0.56 16.43 -20.08
C ALA A 89 -0.76 17.04 -19.57
N ALA A 90 -1.84 16.88 -20.34
CA ALA A 90 -3.19 17.27 -19.94
C ALA A 90 -3.71 16.45 -18.74
N GLN A 91 -3.45 15.15 -18.68
CA GLN A 91 -3.83 14.30 -17.54
C GLN A 91 -3.06 14.67 -16.28
N TRP A 92 -1.77 15.01 -16.39
CA TRP A 92 -0.99 15.51 -15.26
C TRP A 92 -1.47 16.87 -14.76
N ALA A 93 -1.78 17.80 -15.67
CA ALA A 93 -2.34 19.09 -15.32
C ALA A 93 -3.70 18.93 -14.61
N LEU A 94 -4.55 18.02 -15.10
CA LEU A 94 -5.86 17.74 -14.51
C LEU A 94 -5.72 17.08 -13.13
N ALA A 95 -4.80 16.12 -12.96
CA ALA A 95 -4.51 15.50 -11.66
C ALA A 95 -4.00 16.51 -10.62
N ALA A 96 -3.27 17.55 -11.04
CA ALA A 96 -2.74 18.59 -10.15
C ALA A 96 -3.82 19.56 -9.62
N THR A 97 -5.00 19.63 -10.25
CA THR A 97 -6.07 20.55 -9.81
C THR A 97 -6.61 20.21 -8.40
N LEU A 98 -6.71 18.93 -8.07
CA LEU A 98 -7.19 18.45 -6.77
C LEU A 98 -6.28 18.86 -5.60
N PRO A 99 -4.96 18.58 -5.60
CA PRO A 99 -4.08 19.04 -4.52
C PRO A 99 -3.96 20.57 -4.48
N MET A 100 -3.98 21.26 -5.64
CA MET A 100 -3.90 22.72 -5.68
C MET A 100 -5.11 23.40 -5.02
N THR A 101 -6.32 22.91 -5.29
CA THR A 101 -7.53 23.42 -4.64
C THR A 101 -7.55 23.11 -3.15
N ALA A 102 -7.10 21.91 -2.73
CA ALA A 102 -6.96 21.57 -1.32
C ALA A 102 -5.98 22.48 -0.57
N ILE A 103 -4.82 22.78 -1.17
CA ILE A 103 -3.82 23.71 -0.60
C ILE A 103 -4.39 25.12 -0.51
N ALA A 104 -5.10 25.60 -1.55
CA ALA A 104 -5.70 26.93 -1.53
C ALA A 104 -6.75 27.08 -0.41
N VAL A 105 -7.60 26.06 -0.20
CA VAL A 105 -8.59 26.05 0.89
C VAL A 105 -7.90 26.02 2.26
N LEU A 106 -6.87 25.20 2.44
CA LEU A 106 -6.11 25.13 3.69
C LEU A 106 -5.42 26.46 4.01
N LEU A 107 -4.80 27.11 3.03
CA LEU A 107 -4.16 28.41 3.20
C LEU A 107 -5.17 29.52 3.52
N GLY A 108 -6.32 29.53 2.82
CA GLY A 108 -7.41 30.46 3.12
C GLY A 108 -7.94 30.29 4.55
N GLY A 109 -8.09 29.03 4.99
CA GLY A 109 -8.45 28.71 6.37
C GLY A 109 -7.40 29.19 7.39
N LEU A 110 -6.12 28.96 7.12
CA LEU A 110 -5.02 29.34 8.02
C LEU A 110 -4.83 30.86 8.14
N LEU A 111 -5.04 31.60 7.04
CA LEU A 111 -5.00 33.06 7.03
C LEU A 111 -6.17 33.64 7.83
N ARG A 112 -7.35 33.03 7.74
CA ARG A 112 -8.54 33.46 8.47
C ARG A 112 -8.41 33.22 9.98
N THR A 113 -7.83 32.10 10.40
CA THR A 113 -7.58 31.81 11.83
C THR A 113 -6.45 32.66 12.42
N ARG A 114 -5.38 32.95 11.66
CA ARG A 114 -4.30 33.85 12.10
C ARG A 114 -4.75 35.30 12.28
N CYS A 115 -5.70 35.78 11.47
CA CYS A 115 -6.23 37.13 11.59
C CYS A 115 -7.09 37.31 12.86
N TRP A 116 -7.80 36.25 13.28
CA TRP A 116 -8.64 36.29 14.48
C TRP A 116 -7.84 36.22 15.80
N SER A 117 -6.65 35.63 15.79
CA SER A 117 -5.77 35.55 16.98
C SER A 117 -4.96 36.84 17.25
N LYS A 118 -4.97 37.81 16.34
CA LYS A 118 -4.24 39.08 16.46
C LYS A 118 -5.12 40.30 16.78
N ALA A 119 -6.44 40.11 16.88
CA ALA A 119 -7.40 41.11 17.34
C ALA A 119 -7.75 40.84 18.82
#